data_AF-A0A7L0VJY4-F1
#
_entry.id   AF-A0A7L0VJY4-F1
#
_cell.length_a   1.000
_cell.length_b   1.000
_cell.length_c   1.000
_cell.angle_alpha   90.00
_cell.angle_beta   90.00
_cell.angle_gamma   90.00
#
_symmetry.space_group_name_H-M   'P 1'
#
loop_
_entity.id
_entity.type
_entity.pdbx_description
1 polymer ?
#
loop_
_entity_poly.entity_id
_entity_poly.type
_entity_poly.pdbx_seq_one_letter_code
_entity_poly.pdbx_strand_id
1 'polypeptide(L)'
;PPGPPGGAGLCPARKALKALLKETEKELKKRSQRHGEVLGARPEPPAGAAGPPGAGPARDEGPERQCPICLGEMRGPRTLERCRHSFCGECIARALQVRSACPVCGRFYGQLVGNQPPDGRMLVTRDAALPLPGYEAFGTIIIQYVFPPGVQGVEHPNPGVRYPGTTRVAYLPDCPEGNKVLGLFRKAFAQRLTFTVGTSLTTGRANVITWNDIHHKTNCTGGPQLFGYPDPTYLARVQEELRAKGITED
;
A
#
# COMPACT_ATOMS: atom_id res chain seq x y z
N PRO A 1 -23.50 -27.87 40.47
CA PRO A 1 -23.18 -28.51 39.17
C PRO A 1 -24.40 -28.45 38.23
N PRO A 2 -24.23 -28.02 36.96
CA PRO A 2 -23.54 -28.82 35.95
C PRO A 2 -22.46 -28.03 35.18
N GLY A 3 -21.46 -28.74 34.62
CA GLY A 3 -20.37 -28.14 33.85
C GLY A 3 -20.77 -27.84 32.39
N PRO A 4 -20.03 -26.96 31.67
CA PRO A 4 -20.31 -26.68 30.28
C PRO A 4 -19.73 -27.78 29.37
N PRO A 5 -20.42 -28.18 28.29
CA PRO A 5 -19.93 -29.17 27.36
C PRO A 5 -18.84 -28.59 26.47
N GLY A 6 -17.70 -29.28 26.41
CA GLY A 6 -16.65 -29.02 25.44
C GLY A 6 -17.09 -29.40 24.02
N GLY A 7 -16.77 -28.54 23.06
CA GLY A 7 -17.06 -28.76 21.65
C GLY A 7 -16.48 -27.65 20.78
N ALA A 8 -15.16 -27.63 20.61
CA ALA A 8 -14.45 -26.69 19.76
C ALA A 8 -14.68 -27.00 18.26
N GLY A 9 -15.85 -26.66 17.75
CA GLY A 9 -16.13 -26.60 16.31
C GLY A 9 -15.65 -25.27 15.73
N LEU A 10 -14.55 -25.26 14.98
CA LEU A 10 -14.11 -24.07 14.23
C LEU A 10 -15.18 -23.66 13.21
N CYS A 11 -15.64 -22.40 13.31
CA CYS A 11 -16.55 -21.76 12.36
C CYS A 11 -16.13 -22.04 10.90
N PRO A 12 -17.05 -22.41 9.99
CA PRO A 12 -16.75 -22.75 8.59
C PRO A 12 -15.89 -21.69 7.86
N ALA A 13 -16.10 -20.41 8.16
CA ALA A 13 -15.33 -19.30 7.59
C ALA A 13 -13.84 -19.35 7.97
N ARG A 14 -13.51 -19.78 9.21
CA ARG A 14 -12.11 -19.94 9.64
C ARG A 14 -11.44 -21.14 8.97
N LYS A 15 -12.18 -22.20 8.67
CA LYS A 15 -11.66 -23.35 7.90
C LYS A 15 -11.38 -22.96 6.45
N ALA A 16 -12.28 -22.19 5.83
CA ALA A 16 -12.10 -21.68 4.47
C ALA A 16 -10.88 -20.75 4.37
N LEU A 17 -10.70 -19.83 5.32
CA LEU A 17 -9.54 -18.93 5.33
C LEU A 17 -8.22 -19.69 5.49
N LYS A 18 -8.17 -20.70 6.38
CA LYS A 18 -6.97 -21.55 6.53
C LYS A 18 -6.64 -22.35 5.27
N ALA A 19 -7.66 -22.81 4.53
CA ALA A 19 -7.48 -23.53 3.28
C ALA A 19 -6.88 -22.61 2.20
N LEU A 20 -7.42 -21.40 2.04
CA LEU A 20 -6.94 -20.40 1.09
C LEU A 20 -5.49 -20.00 1.37
N LEU A 21 -5.14 -19.72 2.64
CA LEU A 21 -3.78 -19.36 3.02
C LEU A 21 -2.77 -20.47 2.66
N LYS A 22 -3.12 -21.73 2.94
CA LYS A 22 -2.30 -22.89 2.63
C LYS A 22 -2.12 -23.12 1.12
N GLU A 23 -3.12 -22.73 0.31
CA GLU A 23 -3.05 -22.80 -1.15
C GLU A 23 -2.13 -21.72 -1.72
N THR A 24 -2.23 -20.48 -1.22
CA THR A 24 -1.30 -19.40 -1.58
C THR A 24 0.15 -19.70 -1.21
N GLU A 25 0.41 -20.32 -0.05
CA GLU A 25 1.77 -20.72 0.33
C GLU A 25 2.37 -21.79 -0.60
N LYS A 26 1.54 -22.71 -1.09
CA LYS A 26 1.98 -23.73 -2.06
C LYS A 26 2.34 -23.12 -3.41
N GLU A 27 1.54 -22.18 -3.91
CA GLU A 27 1.81 -21.49 -5.17
C GLU A 27 3.06 -20.61 -5.09
N LEU A 28 3.30 -19.93 -3.97
CA LEU A 28 4.53 -19.17 -3.71
C LEU A 28 5.77 -20.07 -3.75
N LYS A 29 5.73 -21.24 -3.10
CA LYS A 29 6.83 -22.23 -3.14
C LYS A 29 7.07 -22.78 -4.54
N LYS A 30 6.00 -23.07 -5.30
CA LYS A 30 6.07 -23.57 -6.68
C LYS A 30 6.61 -22.51 -7.66
N ARG A 31 6.38 -21.22 -7.39
CA ARG A 31 6.93 -20.12 -8.19
C ARG A 31 8.40 -19.87 -7.88
N SER A 32 8.82 -20.05 -6.62
CA SER A 32 10.23 -19.96 -6.21
C SER A 32 11.09 -21.08 -6.79
N GLN A 33 10.55 -22.30 -6.94
CA GLN A 33 11.27 -23.42 -7.55
C GLN A 33 11.50 -23.22 -9.05
N ARG A 34 10.52 -22.64 -9.78
CA ARG A 34 10.64 -22.36 -11.22
C ARG A 34 11.67 -21.29 -11.59
N HIS A 35 12.03 -20.40 -10.66
CA HIS A 35 13.11 -19.42 -10.89
C HIS A 35 14.52 -19.98 -10.64
N GLY A 36 14.65 -21.17 -10.03
CA GLY A 36 15.95 -21.82 -9.78
C GLY A 36 16.55 -22.55 -10.98
N GLU A 37 15.81 -22.72 -12.08
CA GLU A 37 16.17 -23.61 -13.20
C GLU A 37 16.67 -22.89 -14.47
N VAL A 38 16.83 -21.55 -14.46
CA VAL A 38 17.23 -20.76 -15.65
C VAL A 38 18.56 -20.02 -15.46
N LEU A 39 19.48 -20.58 -14.66
CA LEU A 39 20.86 -20.09 -14.55
C LEU A 39 21.84 -21.27 -14.61
N GLY A 40 22.13 -21.74 -15.82
CA GLY A 40 23.12 -22.79 -16.02
C GLY A 40 23.36 -23.13 -17.49
N ALA A 41 24.12 -22.30 -18.20
CA ALA A 41 24.97 -22.70 -19.32
C ALA A 41 25.80 -21.50 -19.83
N ARG A 42 27.13 -21.55 -19.65
CA ARG A 42 28.10 -20.77 -20.43
C ARG A 42 28.70 -21.71 -21.48
N PRO A 43 28.95 -21.26 -22.71
CA PRO A 43 30.02 -21.82 -23.53
C PRO A 43 31.19 -20.83 -23.67
N GLU A 44 32.40 -21.39 -23.72
CA GLU A 44 33.67 -20.71 -24.01
C GLU A 44 33.83 -20.40 -25.51
N PRO A 45 34.73 -19.46 -25.91
CA PRO A 45 34.91 -19.08 -27.31
C PRO A 45 36.09 -19.81 -27.98
N PRO A 46 36.09 -20.00 -29.31
CA PRO A 46 37.30 -20.29 -30.07
C PRO A 46 37.90 -19.04 -30.71
N ALA A 47 39.20 -19.10 -30.95
CA ALA A 47 40.06 -18.05 -31.47
C ALA A 47 40.07 -17.95 -33.01
N GLY A 48 40.17 -16.71 -33.50
CA GLY A 48 41.07 -16.23 -34.56
C GLY A 48 40.81 -16.61 -36.03
N ALA A 49 40.45 -15.62 -36.86
CA ALA A 49 41.00 -15.41 -38.21
C ALA A 49 40.67 -13.99 -38.72
N ALA A 50 41.63 -13.39 -39.45
CA ALA A 50 41.71 -11.98 -39.84
C ALA A 50 40.99 -11.63 -41.16
N GLY A 51 40.58 -10.36 -41.32
CA GLY A 51 40.06 -9.74 -42.56
C GLY A 51 39.70 -8.24 -42.36
N PRO A 52 39.71 -7.37 -43.40
CA PRO A 52 40.39 -6.05 -43.39
C PRO A 52 39.51 -4.82 -43.00
N PRO A 53 40.09 -3.60 -42.89
CA PRO A 53 39.53 -2.49 -42.14
C PRO A 53 38.70 -1.54 -43.03
N GLY A 54 37.67 -0.93 -42.46
CA GLY A 54 36.97 0.17 -43.12
C GLY A 54 35.77 0.71 -42.36
N ALA A 55 35.79 2.03 -42.13
CA ALA A 55 34.68 2.93 -41.82
C ALA A 55 34.20 3.09 -40.37
N GLY A 56 34.78 4.10 -39.71
CA GLY A 56 34.06 5.09 -38.89
C GLY A 56 33.85 4.77 -37.41
N PRO A 57 34.07 5.72 -36.48
CA PRO A 57 33.65 5.54 -35.10
C PRO A 57 32.14 5.68 -35.06
N ALA A 58 31.43 4.55 -34.95
CA ALA A 58 30.08 4.55 -34.41
C ALA A 58 30.20 5.11 -32.98
N ARG A 59 29.76 6.36 -32.82
CA ARG A 59 29.58 6.95 -31.50
C ARG A 59 28.62 6.02 -30.77
N ASP A 60 29.09 5.49 -29.65
CA ASP A 60 28.30 4.81 -28.65
C ASP A 60 27.16 5.76 -28.23
N GLU A 61 26.00 5.64 -28.89
CA GLU A 61 24.81 6.41 -28.55
C GLU A 61 24.20 5.79 -27.30
N GLY A 62 24.67 6.30 -26.16
CA GLY A 62 24.25 5.85 -24.85
C GLY A 62 22.73 5.86 -24.67
N PRO A 63 22.18 4.93 -23.87
CA PRO A 63 20.74 4.74 -23.62
C PRO A 63 20.01 5.92 -22.94
N GLU A 64 20.64 7.10 -22.83
CA GLU A 64 20.12 8.28 -22.13
C GLU A 64 19.19 9.16 -22.98
N ARG A 65 19.02 8.86 -24.28
CA ARG A 65 18.18 9.66 -25.21
C ARG A 65 16.80 9.07 -25.49
N GLN A 66 16.48 7.90 -24.95
CA GLN A 66 15.19 7.25 -25.18
C GLN A 66 14.22 7.58 -24.05
N CYS A 67 13.01 8.00 -24.40
CA CYS A 67 11.96 8.27 -23.43
C CYS A 67 11.37 6.96 -22.89
N PRO A 68 11.34 6.72 -21.57
CA PRO A 68 10.78 5.49 -20.99
C PRO A 68 9.27 5.30 -21.17
N ILE A 69 8.54 6.34 -21.58
CA ILE A 69 7.08 6.30 -21.75
C ILE A 69 6.70 5.95 -23.20
N CYS A 70 7.28 6.65 -24.19
CA CYS A 70 6.97 6.40 -25.60
C CYS A 70 7.96 5.47 -26.30
N LEU A 71 9.05 5.08 -25.62
CA LEU A 71 10.13 4.26 -26.14
C LEU A 71 10.78 4.83 -27.42
N GLY A 72 10.63 6.13 -27.67
CA GLY A 72 11.24 6.85 -28.80
C GLY A 72 12.25 7.89 -28.33
N GLU A 73 12.84 8.61 -29.28
CA GLU A 73 13.76 9.72 -28.99
C GLU A 73 13.07 10.80 -28.13
N MET A 74 13.83 11.37 -27.18
CA MET A 74 13.32 12.34 -26.22
C MET A 74 13.03 13.70 -26.88
N ARG A 75 11.75 13.98 -27.15
CA ARG A 75 11.26 15.26 -27.68
C ARG A 75 10.88 16.23 -26.56
N GLY A 76 11.49 17.41 -26.55
CA GLY A 76 11.25 18.44 -25.53
C GLY A 76 11.45 17.89 -24.11
N PRO A 77 12.68 17.48 -23.75
CA PRO A 77 12.95 16.75 -22.53
C PRO A 77 12.54 17.55 -21.29
N ARG A 78 11.83 16.89 -20.37
CA ARG A 78 11.51 17.41 -19.04
C ARG A 78 12.06 16.46 -17.99
N THR A 79 12.90 16.99 -17.11
CA THR A 79 13.49 16.27 -15.98
C THR A 79 12.72 16.59 -14.71
N LEU A 80 12.33 15.55 -13.97
CA LEU A 80 11.63 15.73 -12.71
C LEU A 80 12.61 16.09 -11.59
N GLU A 81 12.33 17.14 -10.82
CA GLU A 81 13.30 17.76 -9.90
C GLU A 81 13.77 16.84 -8.76
N ARG A 82 12.88 16.01 -8.19
CA ARG A 82 13.18 15.21 -6.98
C ARG A 82 13.91 13.89 -7.28
N CYS A 83 13.69 13.30 -8.46
CA CYS A 83 14.24 11.98 -8.82
C CYS A 83 15.09 11.99 -10.08
N ARG A 84 15.18 13.14 -10.77
CA ARG A 84 16.02 13.39 -11.96
C ARG A 84 15.82 12.44 -13.14
N HIS A 85 14.69 11.74 -13.20
CA HIS A 85 14.28 10.99 -14.40
C HIS A 85 13.76 11.94 -15.47
N SER A 86 14.17 11.71 -16.72
CA SER A 86 13.84 12.55 -17.88
C SER A 86 12.88 11.84 -18.84
N PHE A 87 11.98 12.60 -19.43
CA PHE A 87 10.94 12.12 -20.34
C PHE A 87 10.68 13.16 -21.43
N CYS A 88 9.99 12.79 -22.52
CA CYS A 88 9.36 13.79 -23.39
C CYS A 88 8.37 14.63 -22.57
N GLY A 89 8.36 15.95 -22.77
CA GLY A 89 7.52 16.88 -22.01
C GLY A 89 6.04 16.50 -22.02
N GLU A 90 5.50 16.16 -23.20
CA GLU A 90 4.11 15.71 -23.35
C GLU A 90 3.84 14.34 -22.71
N CYS A 91 4.82 13.44 -22.73
CA CYS A 91 4.65 12.11 -22.15
C CYS A 91 4.53 12.19 -20.63
N ILE A 92 5.40 12.96 -19.99
CA ILE A 92 5.34 13.13 -18.53
C ILE A 92 4.14 13.98 -18.11
N ALA A 93 3.75 14.98 -18.89
CA ALA A 93 2.55 15.77 -18.60
C ALA A 93 1.29 14.89 -18.54
N ARG A 94 1.09 14.01 -19.53
CA ARG A 94 -0.03 13.05 -19.54
C ARG A 94 0.08 12.02 -18.42
N ALA A 95 1.28 11.48 -18.16
CA ALA A 95 1.46 10.50 -17.09
C ALA A 95 1.11 11.08 -15.71
N LEU A 96 1.52 12.32 -15.42
CA LEU A 96 1.24 12.99 -14.15
C LEU A 96 -0.24 13.35 -13.94
N GLN A 97 -1.03 13.49 -15.02
CA GLN A 97 -2.48 13.65 -14.94
C GLN A 97 -3.19 12.38 -14.47
N VAL A 98 -2.67 11.20 -14.84
CA VAL A 98 -3.22 9.90 -14.43
C VAL A 98 -2.79 9.55 -13.02
N ARG A 99 -1.49 9.68 -12.75
CA ARG A 99 -0.90 9.43 -11.44
C ARG A 99 0.20 10.44 -11.24
N SER A 100 0.08 11.24 -10.20
CA SER A 100 1.06 12.26 -9.82
C SER A 100 2.33 11.63 -9.22
N ALA A 101 2.96 10.70 -9.94
CA ALA A 101 4.16 9.98 -9.58
C ALA A 101 5.03 9.70 -10.81
N CYS A 102 6.34 9.63 -10.61
CA CYS A 102 7.30 9.29 -11.65
C CYS A 102 7.04 7.88 -12.20
N PRO A 103 6.89 7.68 -13.53
CA PRO A 103 6.67 6.36 -14.11
C PRO A 103 7.84 5.37 -13.95
N VAL A 104 9.05 5.86 -13.66
CA VAL A 104 10.25 5.03 -13.52
C VAL A 104 10.44 4.53 -12.09
N CYS A 105 10.30 5.42 -11.09
CA CYS A 105 10.60 5.07 -9.69
C CYS A 105 9.41 5.21 -8.72
N GLY A 106 8.25 5.68 -9.18
CA GLY A 106 7.06 5.84 -8.36
C GLY A 106 7.09 7.03 -7.38
N ARG A 107 8.13 7.88 -7.39
CA ARG A 107 8.19 9.08 -6.53
C ARG A 107 7.03 10.02 -6.84
N PHE A 108 6.25 10.40 -5.83
CA PHE A 108 5.12 11.33 -6.00
C PHE A 108 5.55 12.79 -6.23
N TYR A 109 4.81 13.46 -7.12
CA TYR A 109 4.95 14.87 -7.52
C TYR A 109 3.60 15.56 -7.38
N GLY A 110 3.40 16.25 -6.25
CA GLY A 110 2.10 16.80 -5.85
C GLY A 110 1.51 16.02 -4.68
N GLN A 111 0.37 16.50 -4.18
CA GLN A 111 -0.33 15.88 -3.06
C GLN A 111 -1.34 14.87 -3.61
N LEU A 112 -1.17 13.58 -3.26
CA LEU A 112 -2.16 12.56 -3.60
C LEU A 112 -3.39 12.79 -2.73
N VAL A 113 -4.55 12.98 -3.35
CA VAL A 113 -5.84 13.09 -2.65
C VAL A 113 -6.69 11.90 -3.02
N GLY A 114 -7.16 11.15 -2.03
CA GLY A 114 -8.04 10.01 -2.24
C GLY A 114 -9.52 10.40 -2.34
N ASN A 115 -10.38 9.38 -2.37
CA ASN A 115 -11.83 9.51 -2.47
C ASN A 115 -12.55 9.08 -1.18
N GLN A 116 -11.91 9.16 0.00
CA GLN A 116 -12.62 9.08 1.27
C GLN A 116 -13.75 10.13 1.32
N PRO A 117 -14.96 9.84 1.83
CA PRO A 117 -15.99 10.87 2.00
C PRO A 117 -15.51 12.08 2.82
N PRO A 118 -15.83 13.32 2.40
CA PRO A 118 -15.24 14.53 2.99
C PRO A 118 -15.80 14.90 4.38
N ASP A 119 -16.95 14.35 4.75
CA ASP A 119 -17.70 14.61 5.99
C ASP A 119 -17.29 13.69 7.16
N GLY A 120 -16.25 12.87 6.96
CA GLY A 120 -15.65 12.06 8.00
C GLY A 120 -14.95 12.88 9.08
N ARG A 121 -15.00 12.39 10.32
CA ARG A 121 -14.25 12.94 11.46
C ARG A 121 -13.27 11.91 12.00
N MET A 122 -12.09 12.38 12.40
CA MET A 122 -11.07 11.60 13.10
C MET A 122 -10.90 12.20 14.51
N LEU A 123 -11.28 11.45 15.53
CA LEU A 123 -11.20 11.83 16.94
C LEU A 123 -10.10 11.00 17.61
N VAL A 124 -9.31 11.63 18.48
CA VAL A 124 -8.19 10.97 19.15
C VAL A 124 -8.35 11.16 20.65
N THR A 125 -8.29 10.05 21.39
CA THR A 125 -8.25 10.02 22.85
C THR A 125 -7.08 9.17 23.31
N ARG A 126 -6.69 9.29 24.58
CA ARG A 126 -5.56 8.56 25.16
C ARG A 126 -6.01 7.93 26.48
N ASP A 127 -5.60 6.69 26.70
CA ASP A 127 -5.91 5.92 27.91
C ASP A 127 -4.63 5.29 28.47
N ALA A 128 -4.19 5.79 29.62
CA ALA A 128 -3.00 5.29 30.31
C ALA A 128 -3.26 3.97 31.07
N ALA A 129 -4.52 3.63 31.34
CA ALA A 129 -4.91 2.42 32.06
C ALA A 129 -5.10 1.21 31.13
N LEU A 130 -4.99 1.42 29.82
CA LEU A 130 -5.09 0.38 28.80
C LEU A 130 -3.73 0.16 28.14
N PRO A 131 -2.85 -0.69 28.68
CA PRO A 131 -1.61 -1.07 27.98
C PRO A 131 -1.91 -2.04 26.83
N LEU A 132 -1.22 -1.87 25.70
CA LEU A 132 -1.23 -2.85 24.61
C LEU A 132 -0.18 -3.93 24.86
N PRO A 133 -0.46 -5.22 24.57
CA PRO A 133 0.54 -6.27 24.62
C PRO A 133 1.79 -5.92 23.78
N GLY A 134 2.96 -5.96 24.40
CA GLY A 134 4.25 -5.55 23.83
C GLY A 134 4.61 -4.07 24.02
N TYR A 135 3.74 -3.28 24.65
CA TYR A 135 3.94 -1.86 24.95
C TYR A 135 3.48 -1.52 26.37
N GLU A 136 3.69 -2.43 27.33
CA GLU A 136 3.17 -2.34 28.70
C GLU A 136 3.67 -1.10 29.48
N ALA A 137 4.80 -0.52 29.06
CA ALA A 137 5.35 0.71 29.63
C ALA A 137 4.62 1.99 29.15
N PHE A 138 3.67 1.88 28.22
CA PHE A 138 3.00 3.00 27.57
C PHE A 138 1.48 2.88 27.70
N GLY A 139 0.78 4.02 27.56
CA GLY A 139 -0.68 4.03 27.39
C GLY A 139 -1.09 3.63 25.97
N THR A 140 -2.37 3.81 25.66
CA THR A 140 -2.95 3.60 24.33
C THR A 140 -3.53 4.88 23.76
N ILE A 141 -3.23 5.14 22.50
CA ILE A 141 -3.91 6.12 21.66
C ILE A 141 -5.10 5.43 21.00
N ILE A 142 -6.31 5.95 21.22
CA ILE A 142 -7.55 5.44 20.65
C ILE A 142 -8.01 6.43 19.58
N ILE A 143 -8.12 5.95 18.34
CA ILE A 143 -8.50 6.73 17.18
C ILE A 143 -9.89 6.27 16.75
N GLN A 144 -10.86 7.18 16.80
CA GLN A 144 -12.21 6.94 16.34
C GLN A 144 -12.47 7.70 15.03
N TYR A 145 -12.84 6.97 13.99
CA TYR A 145 -13.31 7.51 12.74
C TYR A 145 -14.83 7.43 12.69
N VAL A 146 -15.49 8.54 12.37
CA VAL A 146 -16.95 8.61 12.27
C VAL A 146 -17.32 9.22 10.93
N PHE A 147 -18.14 8.51 10.17
CA PHE A 147 -18.70 8.97 8.90
C PHE A 147 -20.22 8.89 8.94
N PRO A 148 -20.93 9.98 8.61
CA PRO A 148 -22.38 9.91 8.39
C PRO A 148 -22.71 9.17 7.08
N PRO A 149 -23.97 8.75 6.87
CA PRO A 149 -24.43 8.30 5.57
C PRO A 149 -24.42 9.43 4.56
N GLY A 150 -24.19 9.10 3.28
CA GLY A 150 -24.09 10.09 2.23
C GLY A 150 -24.40 9.55 0.84
N VAL A 151 -24.06 10.35 -0.17
CA VAL A 151 -24.23 10.04 -1.59
C VAL A 151 -22.87 10.06 -2.26
N GLN A 152 -22.63 9.10 -3.15
CA GLN A 152 -21.40 9.00 -3.92
C GLN A 152 -21.25 10.20 -4.86
N GLY A 153 -20.18 10.98 -4.66
CA GLY A 153 -19.69 11.95 -5.64
C GLY A 153 -19.12 11.31 -6.90
N VAL A 154 -18.69 12.16 -7.84
CA VAL A 154 -18.15 11.76 -9.16
C VAL A 154 -16.84 10.96 -9.08
N GLU A 155 -16.13 11.06 -7.95
CA GLU A 155 -14.89 10.34 -7.68
C GLU A 155 -15.09 8.90 -7.16
N HIS A 156 -16.34 8.50 -6.89
CA HIS A 156 -16.68 7.18 -6.37
C HIS A 156 -17.18 6.23 -7.47
N PRO A 157 -17.20 4.91 -7.23
CA PRO A 157 -17.55 3.93 -8.26
C PRO A 157 -18.94 4.11 -8.89
N ASN A 158 -19.94 4.55 -8.11
CA ASN A 158 -21.32 4.70 -8.57
C ASN A 158 -21.86 6.09 -8.18
N PRO A 159 -21.54 7.16 -8.94
CA PRO A 159 -22.01 8.51 -8.63
C PRO A 159 -23.53 8.58 -8.50
N GLY A 160 -24.02 9.34 -7.51
CA GLY A 160 -25.46 9.47 -7.19
C GLY A 160 -26.04 8.33 -6.32
N VAL A 161 -25.33 7.21 -6.15
CA VAL A 161 -25.78 6.11 -5.29
C VAL A 161 -25.46 6.38 -3.82
N ARG A 162 -26.37 6.04 -2.91
CA ARG A 162 -26.17 6.20 -1.46
C ARG A 162 -25.17 5.20 -0.89
N TYR A 163 -24.44 5.63 0.14
CA TYR A 163 -23.69 4.74 1.04
C TYR A 163 -24.12 4.96 2.49
N PRO A 164 -24.12 3.91 3.34
CA PRO A 164 -24.37 4.06 4.76
C PRO A 164 -23.16 4.67 5.48
N GLY A 165 -23.43 5.33 6.62
CA GLY A 165 -22.38 5.81 7.52
C GLY A 165 -21.67 4.65 8.23
N THR A 166 -20.55 4.96 8.89
CA THR A 166 -19.78 3.98 9.66
C THR A 166 -19.01 4.62 10.81
N THR A 167 -18.75 3.83 11.84
CA THR A 167 -17.84 4.18 12.92
C THR A 167 -16.80 3.08 13.04
N ARG A 168 -15.52 3.48 13.09
CA ARG A 168 -14.39 2.54 13.27
C ARG A 168 -13.46 3.03 14.35
N VAL A 169 -12.91 2.09 15.11
CA VAL A 169 -11.94 2.38 16.17
C VAL A 169 -10.63 1.67 15.82
N ALA A 170 -9.53 2.36 16.08
CA ALA A 170 -8.19 1.83 15.94
C ALA A 170 -7.31 2.23 17.14
N TYR A 171 -6.26 1.46 17.36
CA TYR A 171 -5.37 1.59 18.51
C TYR A 171 -3.92 1.74 18.07
N LEU A 172 -3.17 2.60 18.75
CA LEU A 172 -1.72 2.70 18.66
C LEU A 172 -1.15 2.76 20.09
N PRO A 173 0.07 2.27 20.35
CA PRO A 173 0.72 2.51 21.63
C PRO A 173 1.03 4.00 21.79
N ASP A 174 0.87 4.54 22.99
CA ASP A 174 1.25 5.92 23.31
C ASP A 174 2.75 6.03 23.62
N CYS A 175 3.55 5.64 22.63
CA CYS A 175 5.01 5.74 22.64
C CYS A 175 5.48 6.70 21.53
N PRO A 176 6.77 7.07 21.48
CA PRO A 176 7.28 7.96 20.44
C PRO A 176 6.97 7.49 19.00
N GLU A 177 7.16 6.19 18.73
CA GLU A 177 6.88 5.62 17.40
C GLU A 177 5.38 5.60 17.09
N GLY A 178 4.53 5.26 18.06
CA GLY A 178 3.07 5.30 17.89
C GLY A 178 2.54 6.72 17.63
N ASN A 179 3.11 7.73 18.29
CA ASN A 179 2.77 9.14 18.03
C ASN A 179 3.22 9.61 16.64
N LYS A 180 4.36 9.10 16.14
CA LYS A 180 4.78 9.31 14.74
C LYS A 180 3.77 8.73 13.76
N VAL A 181 3.34 7.47 13.96
CA VAL A 181 2.29 6.85 13.14
C VAL A 181 0.97 7.62 13.21
N LEU A 182 0.57 8.12 14.39
CA LEU A 182 -0.61 8.98 14.54
C LEU A 182 -0.52 10.24 13.67
N GLY A 183 0.64 10.90 13.63
CA GLY A 183 0.88 12.05 12.77
C GLY A 183 0.66 11.72 11.28
N LEU A 184 1.19 10.59 10.83
CA LEU A 184 1.00 10.12 9.46
C LEU A 184 -0.47 9.73 9.18
N PHE A 185 -1.17 9.10 10.12
CA PHE A 185 -2.61 8.82 9.99
C PHE A 185 -3.43 10.09 9.85
N ARG A 186 -3.13 11.15 10.60
CA ARG A 186 -3.77 12.46 10.44
C ARG A 186 -3.52 13.02 9.04
N LYS A 187 -2.29 12.93 8.53
CA LYS A 187 -1.93 13.39 7.18
C LYS A 187 -2.67 12.58 6.11
N ALA A 188 -2.72 11.25 6.23
CA ALA A 188 -3.47 10.38 5.33
C ALA A 188 -4.97 10.67 5.34
N PHE A 189 -5.55 10.90 6.53
CA PHE A 189 -6.97 11.22 6.67
C PHE A 189 -7.31 12.58 6.06
N ALA A 190 -6.49 13.62 6.31
CA ALA A 190 -6.63 14.94 5.70
C ALA A 190 -6.53 14.89 4.17
N GLN A 191 -5.69 13.98 3.65
CA GLN A 191 -5.54 13.72 2.22
C GLN A 191 -6.59 12.75 1.67
N ARG A 192 -7.63 12.40 2.42
CA ARG A 192 -8.71 11.51 1.99
C ARG A 192 -8.25 10.10 1.59
N LEU A 193 -7.15 9.61 2.17
CA LEU A 193 -6.51 8.33 1.80
C LEU A 193 -6.78 7.18 2.77
N THR A 194 -7.33 7.43 3.96
CA THR A 194 -7.57 6.38 4.97
C THR A 194 -8.72 5.45 4.60
N PHE A 195 -9.77 6.01 3.99
CA PHE A 195 -10.96 5.30 3.57
C PHE A 195 -11.25 5.50 2.09
N THR A 196 -12.21 4.72 1.57
CA THR A 196 -12.78 4.86 0.23
C THR A 196 -14.24 4.38 0.27
N VAL A 197 -15.01 4.64 -0.79
CA VAL A 197 -16.29 3.97 -1.03
C VAL A 197 -16.08 2.87 -2.05
N GLY A 198 -16.49 1.65 -1.69
CA GLY A 198 -16.31 0.49 -2.55
C GLY A 198 -17.03 -0.74 -2.03
N THR A 199 -16.43 -1.91 -2.28
CA THR A 199 -16.95 -3.20 -1.86
C THR A 199 -16.19 -3.73 -0.66
N SER A 200 -16.91 -4.03 0.42
CA SER A 200 -16.32 -4.62 1.62
C SER A 200 -15.77 -6.02 1.33
N LEU A 201 -14.46 -6.21 1.54
CA LEU A 201 -13.82 -7.52 1.34
C LEU A 201 -14.33 -8.60 2.30
N THR A 202 -14.80 -8.23 3.48
CA THR A 202 -15.26 -9.17 4.51
C THR A 202 -16.72 -9.58 4.33
N THR A 203 -17.56 -8.70 3.78
CA THR A 203 -19.01 -8.93 3.68
C THR A 203 -19.52 -9.03 2.24
N GLY A 204 -18.71 -8.64 1.25
CA GLY A 204 -19.11 -8.53 -0.16
C GLY A 204 -20.05 -7.36 -0.45
N ARG A 205 -20.43 -6.55 0.54
CA ARG A 205 -21.38 -5.45 0.37
C ARG A 205 -20.74 -4.31 -0.42
N ALA A 206 -21.34 -3.96 -1.55
CA ALA A 206 -20.96 -2.80 -2.37
C ALA A 206 -21.52 -1.48 -1.80
N ASN A 207 -20.99 -0.35 -2.30
CA ASN A 207 -21.43 1.01 -1.96
C ASN A 207 -21.34 1.31 -0.45
N VAL A 208 -20.23 0.90 0.17
CA VAL A 208 -19.96 1.16 1.60
C VAL A 208 -18.59 1.77 1.81
N ILE A 209 -18.43 2.44 2.95
CA ILE A 209 -17.14 2.99 3.36
C ILE A 209 -16.22 1.86 3.85
N THR A 210 -15.08 1.69 3.20
CA THR A 210 -14.07 0.66 3.51
C THR A 210 -12.71 1.29 3.78
N TRP A 211 -11.84 0.55 4.49
CA TRP A 211 -10.42 0.91 4.57
C TRP A 211 -9.81 0.98 3.15
N ASN A 212 -8.81 1.83 2.98
CA ASN A 212 -8.11 2.02 1.71
C ASN A 212 -6.61 1.69 1.88
N ASP A 213 -6.30 0.41 2.05
CA ASP A 213 -4.94 -0.18 2.14
C ASP A 213 -3.97 0.50 3.13
N ILE A 214 -4.49 1.08 4.21
CA ILE A 214 -3.69 1.51 5.37
C ILE A 214 -4.19 0.70 6.55
N HIS A 215 -3.41 -0.29 6.98
CA HIS A 215 -3.84 -1.22 8.00
C HIS A 215 -3.91 -0.52 9.36
N HIS A 216 -5.05 -0.67 10.02
CA HIS A 216 -5.27 -0.20 11.37
C HIS A 216 -5.43 -1.39 12.31
N LYS A 217 -4.95 -1.24 13.55
CA LYS A 217 -5.22 -2.20 14.62
C LYS A 217 -6.58 -1.93 15.22
N THR A 218 -7.57 -2.73 14.84
CA THR A 218 -8.96 -2.59 15.31
C THR A 218 -9.27 -3.38 16.58
N ASN A 219 -8.29 -4.11 17.11
CA ASN A 219 -8.38 -4.81 18.39
C ASN A 219 -7.13 -4.54 19.24
N CYS A 220 -7.27 -4.49 20.56
CA CYS A 220 -6.12 -4.36 21.46
C CYS A 220 -5.35 -5.67 21.64
N THR A 221 -5.96 -6.81 21.30
CA THR A 221 -5.40 -8.15 21.53
C THR A 221 -5.62 -9.08 20.33
N GLY A 222 -5.11 -10.31 20.39
CA GLY A 222 -5.34 -11.34 19.37
C GLY A 222 -4.32 -11.35 18.22
N GLY A 223 -3.28 -10.52 18.33
CA GLY A 223 -2.18 -10.47 17.38
C GLY A 223 -2.58 -10.07 15.95
N PRO A 224 -1.67 -10.24 14.98
CA PRO A 224 -1.87 -9.77 13.60
C PRO A 224 -3.11 -10.38 12.93
N GLN A 225 -3.43 -11.65 13.21
CA GLN A 225 -4.55 -12.38 12.60
C GLN A 225 -5.93 -11.81 12.97
N LEU A 226 -6.02 -11.13 14.12
CA LEU A 226 -7.24 -10.47 14.58
C LEU A 226 -7.10 -8.95 14.51
N PHE A 227 -6.17 -8.43 13.70
CA PHE A 227 -5.92 -6.99 13.59
C PHE A 227 -5.64 -6.33 14.95
N GLY A 228 -4.91 -7.03 15.83
CA GLY A 228 -4.57 -6.53 17.15
C GLY A 228 -3.13 -6.80 17.57
N TYR A 229 -2.86 -6.69 18.87
CA TYR A 229 -1.55 -6.81 19.49
C TYR A 229 -1.41 -8.15 20.25
N PRO A 230 -0.19 -8.64 20.53
CA PRO A 230 1.09 -8.07 20.13
C PRO A 230 1.34 -8.24 18.63
N ASP A 231 1.99 -7.25 18.02
CA ASP A 231 2.46 -7.31 16.63
C ASP A 231 3.72 -6.43 16.51
N PRO A 232 4.92 -6.98 16.75
CA PRO A 232 6.15 -6.20 16.82
C PRO A 232 6.54 -5.56 15.47
N THR A 233 5.94 -6.00 14.37
CA THR A 233 6.24 -5.51 13.02
C THR A 233 5.28 -4.43 12.54
N TYR A 234 4.19 -4.18 13.27
CA TYR A 234 3.08 -3.38 12.77
C TYR A 234 3.47 -1.92 12.51
N LEU A 235 4.12 -1.25 13.46
CA LEU A 235 4.44 0.18 13.31
C LEU A 235 5.37 0.43 12.11
N ALA A 236 6.35 -0.45 11.88
CA ALA A 236 7.21 -0.37 10.69
C ALA A 236 6.42 -0.64 9.39
N ARG A 237 5.58 -1.68 9.37
CA ARG A 237 4.79 -2.02 8.17
C ARG A 237 3.81 -0.93 7.78
N VAL A 238 3.09 -0.35 8.75
CA VAL A 238 2.10 0.68 8.43
C VAL A 238 2.75 1.98 7.94
N GLN A 239 3.95 2.31 8.43
CA GLN A 239 4.74 3.43 7.88
C GLN A 239 5.13 3.18 6.42
N GLU A 240 5.45 1.94 6.06
CA GLU A 240 5.72 1.57 4.66
C GLU A 240 4.46 1.68 3.79
N GLU A 241 3.30 1.24 4.28
CA GLU A 241 2.02 1.39 3.58
C GLU A 241 1.66 2.87 3.35
N LEU A 242 1.85 3.70 4.37
CA LEU A 242 1.67 5.15 4.28
C LEU A 242 2.64 5.78 3.27
N ARG A 243 3.91 5.39 3.30
CA ARG A 243 4.93 5.85 2.35
C ARG A 243 4.59 5.45 0.91
N ALA A 244 4.07 4.24 0.70
CA ALA A 244 3.61 3.77 -0.60
C ALA A 244 2.43 4.60 -1.15
N LYS A 245 1.65 5.23 -0.27
CA LYS A 245 0.59 6.21 -0.60
C LYS A 245 1.07 7.66 -0.63
N GLY A 246 2.38 7.91 -0.55
CA GLY A 246 2.94 9.25 -0.60
C GLY A 246 2.83 10.03 0.71
N ILE A 247 2.49 9.36 1.83
CA ILE A 247 2.40 9.95 3.16
C ILE A 247 3.73 9.74 3.89
N THR A 248 4.54 10.79 3.93
CA THR A 248 5.83 10.86 4.64
C THR A 248 5.81 11.95 5.70
N GLU A 249 6.85 12.04 6.53
CA GLU A 249 6.99 13.12 7.53
C GLU A 249 7.29 14.48 6.88
N ASP A 250 7.98 14.47 5.72
CA ASP A 250 8.34 15.64 4.91
C ASP A 250 7.15 16.49 4.42
#